data_AF-A0A960RP02-F1
#
_entry.id   AF-A0A960RP02-F1
#
_cell.length_a   1.000
_cell.length_b   1.000
_cell.length_c   1.000
_cell.angle_alpha   90.00
_cell.angle_beta   90.00
_cell.angle_gamma   90.00
#
_symmetry.space_group_name_H-M   'P 1'
#
loop_
_entity.id
_entity.type
_entity.pdbx_description
1 polymer ?
#
loop_
_entity_poly.entity_id
_entity_poly.type
_entity_poly.pdbx_seq_one_letter_code
_entity_poly.pdbx_strand_id
1 'polypeptide(L)'
;MSNVYSKRLKALQKSLKGKALWIENPVDIFYLTGVPLSSGIVLVDKSQALLFVDGRYTEAAQKIAKVPIRDREVEVIKPLLPKNICFDQDTISYGRFLDLEKSYGNKFQPVSSPVSSL
;
A
#
# COMPACT_ATOMS: atom_id res chain seq x y z
N MET A 1 -16.44 -10.80 15.03
CA MET A 1 -15.07 -11.35 15.13
C MET A 1 -14.11 -10.42 14.42
N SER A 2 -13.02 -9.95 15.06
CA SER A 2 -12.07 -9.06 14.39
C SER A 2 -11.17 -9.88 13.45
N ASN A 3 -11.20 -9.58 12.15
CA ASN A 3 -10.32 -10.19 11.15
C ASN A 3 -8.83 -9.91 11.47
N VAL A 4 -7.97 -10.92 11.36
CA VAL A 4 -6.51 -10.82 11.55
C VAL A 4 -5.89 -9.71 10.69
N TYR A 5 -6.34 -9.56 9.44
CA TYR A 5 -5.87 -8.53 8.51
C TYR A 5 -6.21 -7.12 9.02
N SER A 6 -7.42 -6.92 9.54
CA SER A 6 -7.83 -5.64 10.14
C SER A 6 -7.02 -5.30 11.40
N LYS A 7 -6.60 -6.30 12.18
CA LYS A 7 -5.70 -6.08 13.33
C LYS A 7 -4.31 -5.63 12.88
N ARG A 8 -3.73 -6.28 11.88
CA ARG A 8 -2.42 -5.93 11.31
C ARG A 8 -2.41 -4.53 10.70
N LEU A 9 -3.44 -4.18 9.92
CA LEU A 9 -3.60 -2.83 9.39
C LEU A 9 -3.70 -1.80 10.51
N LYS A 10 -4.51 -2.04 11.56
CA LYS A 10 -4.58 -1.13 12.71
C LYS A 10 -3.25 -0.97 13.45
N ALA A 11 -2.46 -2.04 13.55
CA ALA A 11 -1.12 -1.97 14.14
C ALA A 11 -0.19 -1.09 13.29
N LEU A 12 -0.19 -1.29 11.97
CA LEU A 12 0.55 -0.45 11.01
C LEU A 12 0.12 1.01 11.12
N GLN A 13 -1.18 1.30 11.09
CA GLN A 13 -1.69 2.68 11.16
C GLN A 13 -1.24 3.42 12.43
N LYS A 14 -1.10 2.70 13.56
CA LYS A 14 -0.56 3.26 14.81
C LYS A 14 0.94 3.53 14.72
N SER A 15 1.71 2.68 14.05
CA SER A 15 3.17 2.84 13.93
C SER A 15 3.57 3.98 12.99
N LEU A 16 2.72 4.37 12.03
CA LEU A 16 3.02 5.39 11.03
C LEU A 16 3.16 6.83 11.57
N LYS A 17 2.79 7.10 12.84
CA LYS A 17 2.90 8.43 13.48
C LYS A 17 2.37 9.59 12.61
N GLY A 18 1.27 9.35 11.88
CA GLY A 18 0.63 10.35 11.00
C GLY A 18 1.20 10.47 9.59
N LYS A 19 2.17 9.64 9.20
CA LYS A 19 2.62 9.48 7.81
C LYS A 19 1.71 8.52 7.05
N ALA A 20 1.76 8.58 5.72
CA ALA A 20 1.20 7.56 4.85
C ALA A 20 2.30 6.63 4.33
N LEU A 21 1.94 5.42 3.95
CA LEU A 21 2.86 4.41 3.45
C LEU A 21 2.36 3.79 2.14
N TRP A 22 3.27 3.73 1.18
CA TRP A 22 3.15 3.05 -0.10
C TRP A 22 3.85 1.70 -0.04
N ILE A 23 3.10 0.62 -0.32
CA ILE A 23 3.60 -0.75 -0.23
C ILE A 23 3.38 -1.45 -1.57
N GLU A 24 4.46 -1.96 -2.19
CA GLU A 24 4.39 -2.75 -3.43
C GLU A 24 4.85 -4.20 -3.25
N ASN A 25 5.54 -4.52 -2.15
CA ASN A 25 6.01 -5.88 -1.88
C ASN A 25 4.82 -6.84 -1.76
N PRO A 26 4.69 -7.86 -2.63
CA PRO A 26 3.57 -8.79 -2.61
C PRO A 26 3.40 -9.54 -1.28
N VAL A 27 4.52 -9.82 -0.58
CA VAL A 27 4.50 -10.50 0.71
C VAL A 27 3.82 -9.64 1.77
N ASP A 28 4.16 -8.35 1.83
CA ASP A 28 3.56 -7.40 2.77
C ASP A 28 2.09 -7.12 2.42
N ILE A 29 1.77 -7.01 1.13
CA ILE A 29 0.39 -6.86 0.67
C ILE A 29 -0.45 -8.05 1.11
N PHE A 30 0.05 -9.28 0.93
CA PHE A 30 -0.63 -10.49 1.39
C PHE A 30 -0.76 -10.51 2.92
N TYR A 31 0.29 -10.16 3.66
CA TYR A 31 0.27 -10.09 5.12
C TYR A 31 -0.83 -9.15 5.64
N LEU A 32 -1.00 -7.99 4.99
CA LEU A 32 -1.92 -6.94 5.42
C LEU A 32 -3.36 -7.13 4.91
N THR A 33 -3.55 -7.74 3.74
CA THR A 33 -4.86 -7.79 3.05
C THR A 33 -5.42 -9.19 2.88
N GLY A 34 -4.57 -10.23 2.97
CA GLY A 34 -4.92 -11.60 2.65
C GLY A 34 -5.08 -11.89 1.16
N VAL A 35 -4.89 -10.90 0.29
CA VAL A 35 -5.06 -11.05 -1.15
C VAL A 35 -3.77 -11.59 -1.77
N PRO A 36 -3.78 -12.79 -2.37
CA PRO A 36 -2.62 -13.31 -3.09
C PRO A 36 -2.55 -12.64 -4.46
N LEU A 37 -1.56 -11.77 -4.67
CA LEU A 37 -1.30 -11.11 -5.93
C LEU A 37 0.21 -11.06 -6.19
N SER A 38 0.60 -10.90 -7.46
CA SER A 38 2.02 -10.67 -7.82
C SER A 38 2.32 -9.19 -8.06
N SER A 39 1.28 -8.36 -8.17
CA SER A 39 1.37 -6.95 -8.52
C SER A 39 0.18 -6.19 -7.91
N GLY A 40 0.47 -5.14 -7.17
CA GLY A 40 -0.52 -4.30 -6.51
C GLY A 40 0.14 -3.20 -5.70
N ILE A 41 -0.66 -2.25 -5.22
CA ILE A 41 -0.21 -1.20 -4.30
C ILE A 41 -1.16 -1.17 -3.12
N VAL A 42 -0.63 -1.16 -1.91
CA VAL A 42 -1.39 -0.83 -0.71
C VAL A 42 -0.97 0.55 -0.23
N LEU A 43 -1.93 1.47 -0.17
CA LEU A 43 -1.77 2.80 0.40
C LEU A 43 -2.41 2.81 1.79
N VAL A 44 -1.62 3.08 2.82
CA VAL A 44 -2.10 3.13 4.21
C VAL A 44 -1.82 4.49 4.81
N ASP A 45 -2.83 5.09 5.43
CA ASP A 45 -2.66 6.26 6.29
C ASP A 45 -3.30 5.99 7.66
N LYS A 46 -3.24 6.96 8.57
CA LYS A 46 -3.78 6.85 9.94
C LYS A 46 -5.26 6.43 10.02
N SER A 47 -6.04 6.67 8.97
CA SER A 47 -7.49 6.56 8.93
C SER A 47 -7.99 5.44 8.02
N GLN A 48 -7.28 5.13 6.95
CA GLN A 48 -7.72 4.17 5.94
C GLN A 48 -6.56 3.37 5.34
N ALA A 49 -6.94 2.29 4.66
CA ALA A 49 -6.08 1.51 3.80
C ALA A 49 -6.83 1.26 2.49
N LEU A 50 -6.15 1.41 1.36
CA LEU A 50 -6.69 1.20 0.01
C LEU A 50 -5.80 0.20 -0.73
N LEU A 51 -6.41 -0.75 -1.43
CA LEU A 51 -5.71 -1.70 -2.29
C LEU A 51 -5.96 -1.32 -3.76
N PHE A 52 -4.89 -1.06 -4.50
CA PHE A 52 -4.93 -0.80 -5.92
C PHE A 52 -4.43 -2.01 -6.69
N VAL A 53 -5.23 -2.50 -7.62
CA VAL A 53 -4.91 -3.66 -8.46
C VAL A 53 -5.22 -3.39 -9.91
N ASP A 54 -4.55 -4.13 -10.80
CA ASP A 54 -4.93 -4.14 -12.21
C ASP A 54 -6.10 -5.11 -12.46
N GLY A 55 -6.68 -5.02 -13.67
CA GLY A 55 -7.89 -5.77 -14.05
C GLY A 55 -7.80 -7.29 -13.90
N ARG A 56 -6.59 -7.87 -13.83
CA ARG A 56 -6.40 -9.32 -13.65
C ARG A 56 -6.79 -9.78 -12.25
N TYR A 57 -6.68 -8.89 -11.26
CA TYR A 57 -6.89 -9.22 -9.85
C TYR A 57 -8.18 -8.62 -9.27
N THR A 58 -8.88 -7.73 -9.99
CA THR A 58 -10.04 -7.00 -9.46
C THR A 58 -11.11 -7.91 -8.86
N GLU A 59 -11.56 -8.93 -9.59
CA GLU A 59 -12.62 -9.83 -9.12
C GLU A 59 -12.19 -10.66 -7.90
N ALA A 60 -10.98 -11.21 -7.94
CA ALA A 60 -10.44 -12.01 -6.85
C ALA A 60 -10.22 -11.16 -5.59
N ALA A 61 -9.68 -9.95 -5.75
CA ALA A 61 -9.47 -9.01 -4.67
C ALA A 61 -10.81 -8.62 -4.03
N GLN A 62 -11.86 -8.33 -4.81
CA GLN A 62 -13.18 -7.95 -4.28
C GLN A 62 -13.80 -8.99 -3.35
N LYS A 63 -13.54 -10.28 -3.58
CA LYS A 63 -14.04 -11.37 -2.74
C LYS A 63 -13.26 -11.50 -1.43
N ILE A 64 -11.96 -11.18 -1.45
CA ILE A 64 -11.04 -11.47 -0.35
C ILE A 64 -10.77 -10.23 0.52
N ALA A 65 -10.40 -9.12 -0.12
CA ALA A 65 -9.93 -7.91 0.55
C ALA A 65 -11.01 -7.34 1.47
N LYS A 66 -10.57 -6.88 2.65
CA LYS A 66 -11.44 -6.14 3.59
C LYS A 66 -11.16 -4.63 3.59
N VAL A 67 -10.41 -4.18 2.60
CA VAL A 67 -10.12 -2.77 2.32
C VAL A 67 -10.76 -2.41 0.99
N PRO A 68 -11.15 -1.14 0.77
CA PRO A 68 -11.64 -0.70 -0.53
C PRO A 68 -10.60 -0.97 -1.62
N ILE A 69 -11.09 -1.45 -2.77
CA ILE A 69 -10.27 -1.72 -3.95
C ILE A 69 -10.50 -0.64 -5.00
N ARG A 70 -9.44 -0.28 -5.72
CA ARG A 70 -9.44 0.68 -6.82
C ARG A 70 -8.54 0.19 -7.95
N ASP A 71 -8.71 0.75 -9.14
CA ASP A 71 -7.83 0.47 -10.27
C ASP A 71 -6.44 1.07 -10.06
N ARG A 72 -5.41 0.36 -10.52
CA ARG A 72 -4.00 0.75 -10.39
C ARG A 72 -3.53 1.76 -11.45
N GLU A 73 -4.42 2.63 -11.90
CA GLU A 73 -4.09 3.70 -12.85
C GLU A 73 -3.56 4.94 -12.10
N VAL A 74 -2.61 5.65 -12.71
CA VAL A 74 -1.97 6.82 -12.08
C VAL A 74 -3.00 7.89 -11.76
N GLU A 75 -3.97 8.11 -12.66
CA GLU A 75 -5.04 9.09 -12.55
C GLU A 75 -6.01 8.77 -11.40
N VAL A 76 -6.12 7.49 -11.01
CA VAL A 76 -6.95 7.03 -9.89
C VAL A 76 -6.21 7.19 -8.57
N ILE A 77 -4.91 6.86 -8.54
CA ILE A 77 -4.10 6.87 -7.33
C ILE A 77 -3.69 8.31 -6.94
N LYS A 78 -3.25 9.11 -7.91
CA LYS A 78 -2.64 10.43 -7.67
C LYS A 78 -3.51 11.39 -6.84
N PRO A 79 -4.84 11.50 -7.05
CA PRO A 79 -5.71 12.37 -6.23
C PRO A 79 -5.83 11.91 -4.77
N LEU A 80 -5.56 10.63 -4.49
CA LEU A 80 -5.68 10.02 -3.18
C LEU A 80 -4.37 10.07 -2.38
N LEU A 81 -3.28 10.51 -3.02
CA LEU A 81 -1.95 10.52 -2.41
C LEU A 81 -1.81 11.59 -1.31
N PRO A 82 -1.46 11.18 -0.09
CA PRO A 82 -1.13 12.13 0.97
C PRO A 82 0.17 12.89 0.66
N LYS A 83 0.30 14.11 1.20
CA LYS A 83 1.52 14.93 1.05
C LYS A 83 2.77 14.25 1.63
N ASN A 84 2.63 13.64 2.80
CA ASN A 84 3.72 12.97 3.52
C ASN A 84 3.59 11.47 3.32
N ILE A 85 4.15 10.97 2.21
CA ILE A 85 4.12 9.55 1.86
C ILE A 85 5.51 8.94 1.96
N CYS A 86 5.57 7.76 2.57
CA CYS A 86 6.75 6.93 2.69
C CYS A 86 6.66 5.72 1.76
N PHE A 87 7.79 5.07 1.52
CA PHE A 87 7.87 3.77 0.86
C PHE A 87 8.93 2.90 1.53
N ASP A 88 8.83 1.59 1.36
CA ASP A 88 9.84 0.66 1.86
C ASP A 88 11.07 0.64 0.94
N GLN A 89 12.18 1.19 1.42
CA GLN A 89 13.43 1.28 0.66
C GLN A 89 14.13 -0.08 0.48
N ASP A 90 13.78 -1.07 1.31
CA ASP A 90 14.44 -2.37 1.29
C ASP A 90 13.87 -3.27 0.17
N THR A 91 12.66 -2.95 -0.32
CA THR A 91 11.95 -3.75 -1.33
C THR A 91 11.72 -3.00 -2.65
N ILE A 92 11.73 -1.67 -2.65
CA ILE A 92 11.60 -0.87 -3.86
C ILE A 92 12.98 -0.63 -4.49
N SER A 93 13.10 -0.93 -5.78
CA SER A 93 14.32 -0.64 -6.54
C SER A 93 14.49 0.86 -6.79
N TYR A 94 15.74 1.31 -6.99
CA TYR A 94 16.03 2.72 -7.29
C TYR A 94 15.29 3.22 -8.55
N GLY A 95 15.24 2.41 -9.62
CA GLY A 95 14.50 2.76 -10.83
C GLY A 95 13.00 2.96 -10.55
N ARG A 96 12.41 2.08 -9.73
CA ARG A 96 11.01 2.23 -9.33
C ARG A 96 10.78 3.48 -8.48
N PHE A 97 11.71 3.84 -7.60
CA PHE A 97 11.64 5.10 -6.85
C PHE A 97 11.63 6.33 -7.76
N LEU A 98 12.50 6.37 -8.78
CA LEU A 98 12.50 7.46 -9.77
C LEU A 98 11.17 7.54 -10.53
N ASP A 99 10.60 6.39 -10.89
CA ASP A 99 9.29 6.33 -11.53
C ASP A 99 8.18 6.85 -10.62
N LEU A 100 8.23 6.56 -9.31
CA LEU A 100 7.26 7.08 -8.35
C LEU A 100 7.27 8.61 -8.30
N GLU A 101 8.45 9.22 -8.19
CA GLU A 101 8.58 10.69 -8.17
C GLU A 101 8.08 11.31 -9.48
N LYS A 102 8.41 10.69 -10.62
CA LYS A 102 8.01 11.16 -11.96
C LYS A 102 6.50 11.02 -12.21
N SER A 103 5.93 9.85 -11.95
CA SER A 103 4.53 9.54 -12.28
C SER A 103 3.55 10.26 -11.35
N TYR A 104 3.86 10.34 -10.07
CA TYR A 104 2.94 10.85 -9.07
C TYR A 104 3.20 12.30 -8.67
N GLY A 105 4.42 12.82 -8.89
CA GLY A 105 4.77 14.19 -8.54
C GLY A 105 4.85 14.46 -7.03
N ASN A 106 4.91 13.41 -6.21
CA ASN A 106 5.05 13.48 -4.77
C ASN A 106 6.50 13.16 -4.37
N LYS A 107 6.98 13.78 -3.28
CA LYS A 107 8.25 13.37 -2.64
C LYS A 107 8.00 12.17 -1.74
N PHE A 108 8.51 11.03 -2.15
CA PHE A 108 8.44 9.79 -1.37
C PHE A 108 9.62 9.72 -0.40
N GLN A 109 9.32 9.50 0.88
CA GLN A 109 10.35 9.39 1.93
C GLN A 109 10.71 7.91 2.16
N PRO A 110 11.98 7.51 2.08
CA PRO A 110 12.36 6.14 2.35
C PRO A 110 12.18 5.79 3.83
N VAL A 111 11.71 4.58 4.10
CA VAL A 111 11.71 3.94 5.42
C VAL A 111 12.16 2.49 5.27
N SER A 112 12.83 1.94 6.28
CA SER A 112 13.31 0.55 6.26
C SER A 112 12.28 -0.38 6.88
N SER A 113 11.85 -1.39 6.12
CA SER A 113 11.07 -2.54 6.57
C SER A 113 9.86 -2.19 7.49
N PRO A 114 8.93 -1.32 7.05
CA PRO A 114 7.88 -0.77 7.91
C PRO A 114 6.83 -1.81 8.37
N VAL A 115 6.75 -2.96 7.70
CA VAL A 115 5.78 -4.03 7.99
C VAL A 115 6.39 -5.15 8.84
N SER A 116 7.69 -5.41 8.73
CA SER A 116 8.34 -6.53 9.44
C SER A 116 8.39 -6.37 10.96
N SER A 117 8.18 -5.15 11.45
CA SER A 117 8.16 -4.81 12.87
C SER A 117 6.80 -4.98 13.56
N LEU A 118 5.78 -5.48 12.84
CA LEU A 118 4.39 -5.60 13.30
C LEU A 118 4.02 -6.96 13.89
#